data_AF-A0A814U9M6-F1
#
_entry.id   AF-A0A814U9M6-F1
#
_cell.length_a   1.000
_cell.length_b   1.000
_cell.length_c   1.000
_cell.angle_alpha   90.00
_cell.angle_beta   90.00
_cell.angle_gamma   90.00
#
_symmetry.space_group_name_H-M   'P 1'
#
loop_
_entity.id
_entity.type
_entity.pdbx_description
1 polymer ?
#
loop_
_entity_poly.entity_id
_entity_poly.type
_entity_poly.pdbx_seq_one_letter_code
_entity_poly.pdbx_strand_id
1 'polypeptide(L)'
;MNTTVNSISSSLLIAPYQLNIFFGSFLWVMGNLGCIGNMLVFRSRTFRKRAYAIYLFSAAVADCHYFNFVLLTRILQNGFKMPLMNGYLVICKLRQFSTFWGNIVSFTLFSFAIIDRLLSVQRSISKYN
;
A
#
# COMPACT_ATOMS: atom_id res chain seq x y z
N MET A 1 39.80 2.94 -21.53
CA MET A 1 38.90 1.90 -20.94
C MET A 1 38.37 2.26 -19.55
N ASN A 2 39.07 3.04 -18.72
CA ASN A 2 38.55 3.48 -17.41
C ASN A 2 37.42 4.53 -17.45
N THR A 3 37.35 5.36 -18.49
CA THR A 3 36.35 6.45 -18.57
C THR A 3 34.93 5.96 -18.88
N THR A 4 34.79 4.90 -19.68
CA THR A 4 33.48 4.29 -20.01
C THR A 4 32.93 3.44 -18.88
N VAL A 5 33.77 2.76 -18.11
CA VAL A 5 33.33 2.01 -16.93
C VAL A 5 32.81 2.97 -15.85
N ASN A 6 33.49 4.10 -15.64
CA ASN A 6 33.06 5.12 -14.68
C ASN A 6 31.74 5.80 -15.08
N SER A 7 31.48 6.00 -16.37
CA SER A 7 30.22 6.58 -16.85
C SER A 7 29.04 5.60 -16.76
N ILE A 8 29.28 4.30 -16.97
CA ILE A 8 28.27 3.24 -16.76
C ILE A 8 27.93 3.11 -15.26
N SER A 9 28.92 3.12 -14.37
CA SER A 9 28.69 3.04 -12.92
C SER A 9 27.91 4.23 -12.37
N SER A 10 28.18 5.43 -12.88
CA SER A 10 27.47 6.65 -12.44
C SER A 10 26.04 6.71 -12.97
N SER A 11 25.79 6.31 -14.22
CA SER A 11 24.41 6.22 -14.76
C SER A 11 23.57 5.12 -14.10
N LEU A 12 24.19 3.99 -13.70
CA LEU A 12 23.52 2.94 -12.91
C LEU A 12 23.13 3.38 -11.49
N LEU A 13 23.83 4.35 -10.90
CA LEU A 13 23.51 4.91 -9.59
C LEU A 13 22.45 6.01 -9.66
N ILE A 14 22.39 6.76 -10.76
CA ILE A 14 21.47 7.90 -10.96
C ILE A 14 20.08 7.42 -11.38
N ALA A 15 20.00 6.40 -12.26
CA ALA A 15 18.74 5.86 -12.75
C ALA A 15 17.76 5.38 -11.63
N PRO A 16 18.16 4.54 -10.66
CA PRO A 16 17.26 4.07 -9.61
C PRO A 16 16.85 5.20 -8.66
N TYR A 17 17.72 6.20 -8.46
CA TYR A 17 17.42 7.37 -7.62
C TYR A 17 16.29 8.20 -8.22
N GLN A 18 16.41 8.58 -9.51
CA GLN A 18 15.37 9.38 -10.17
C GLN A 18 14.07 8.59 -10.36
N LEU A 19 14.16 7.30 -10.69
CA LEU A 19 12.99 6.43 -10.77
C LEU A 19 12.25 6.34 -9.43
N ASN A 20 12.97 6.19 -8.33
CA ASN A 20 12.32 6.05 -7.02
C ASN A 20 11.67 7.34 -6.54
N ILE A 21 12.21 8.52 -6.93
CA ILE A 21 11.54 9.80 -6.66
C ILE A 21 10.30 9.95 -7.53
N PHE A 22 10.42 9.81 -8.84
CA PHE A 22 9.33 10.10 -9.77
C PHE A 22 8.23 9.05 -9.65
N PHE A 23 8.60 7.78 -9.76
CA PHE A 23 7.67 6.66 -9.67
C PHE A 23 7.14 6.49 -8.24
N GLY A 24 7.97 6.70 -7.22
CA GLY A 24 7.53 6.64 -5.82
C GLY A 24 6.52 7.73 -5.48
N SER A 25 6.79 8.98 -5.87
CA SER A 25 5.84 10.10 -5.65
C SER A 25 4.56 9.90 -6.45
N PHE A 26 4.65 9.44 -7.70
CA PHE A 26 3.47 9.09 -8.50
C PHE A 26 2.64 7.98 -7.85
N LEU A 27 3.27 6.89 -7.39
CA LEU A 27 2.59 5.82 -6.68
C LEU A 27 1.95 6.31 -5.39
N TRP A 28 2.59 7.23 -4.68
CA TRP A 28 2.04 7.80 -3.46
C TRP A 28 0.76 8.59 -3.75
N VAL A 29 0.76 9.45 -4.78
CA VAL A 29 -0.44 10.21 -5.19
C VAL A 29 -1.54 9.27 -5.66
N MET A 30 -1.23 8.33 -6.57
CA MET A 30 -2.20 7.37 -7.09
C MET A 30 -2.74 6.44 -6.01
N GLY A 31 -1.88 5.99 -5.09
CA GLY A 31 -2.26 5.15 -3.95
C GLY A 31 -3.23 5.85 -3.00
N ASN A 32 -2.97 7.12 -2.68
CA ASN A 32 -3.90 7.92 -1.87
C ASN A 32 -5.23 8.16 -2.59
N LEU A 33 -5.22 8.49 -3.88
CA LEU A 33 -6.44 8.64 -4.67
C LEU A 33 -7.26 7.35 -4.71
N GLY A 34 -6.61 6.21 -4.91
CA GLY A 34 -7.25 4.89 -4.86
C GLY A 34 -7.85 4.58 -3.49
N CYS A 35 -7.14 4.89 -2.40
CA CYS A 35 -7.64 4.70 -1.04
C CYS A 35 -8.87 5.56 -0.74
N ILE A 36 -8.83 6.84 -1.12
CA ILE A 36 -9.96 7.76 -0.96
C ILE A 36 -11.15 7.27 -1.79
N GLY A 37 -10.92 6.86 -3.04
CA GLY A 37 -11.94 6.29 -3.91
C GLY A 37 -12.61 5.06 -3.28
N ASN A 38 -11.81 4.10 -2.79
CA ASN A 38 -12.31 2.91 -2.10
C ASN A 38 -13.12 3.27 -0.85
N MET A 39 -12.63 4.18 -0.02
CA MET A 39 -13.37 4.65 1.16
C MET A 39 -14.71 5.28 0.79
N LEU A 40 -14.76 6.12 -0.25
CA LEU A 40 -16.01 6.75 -0.71
C LEU A 40 -17.01 5.71 -1.22
N VAL A 41 -16.55 4.74 -2.02
CA VAL A 41 -17.40 3.66 -2.56
C VAL A 41 -17.98 2.81 -1.43
N PHE A 42 -17.16 2.35 -0.49
CA PHE A 42 -17.63 1.50 0.62
C PHE A 42 -18.42 2.27 1.68
N ARG A 43 -18.25 3.60 1.77
CA ARG A 43 -19.10 4.47 2.61
C ARG A 43 -20.48 4.70 2.01
N SER A 44 -20.67 4.51 0.71
CA SER A 44 -21.96 4.68 0.04
C SER A 44 -23.04 3.77 0.62
N ARG A 45 -24.27 4.30 0.77
CA ARG A 45 -25.41 3.61 1.40
C ARG A 45 -25.75 2.27 0.74
N THR A 46 -25.43 2.11 -0.54
CA THR A 46 -25.69 0.90 -1.32
C THR A 46 -24.85 -0.28 -0.85
N PHE A 47 -23.59 -0.06 -0.45
CA PHE A 47 -22.65 -1.11 -0.05
C PHE A 47 -22.63 -1.35 1.46
N ARG A 48 -22.98 -0.33 2.26
CA ARG A 48 -23.01 -0.40 3.74
C ARG A 48 -23.91 -1.50 4.32
N LYS A 49 -24.87 -2.01 3.54
CA LYS A 49 -25.78 -3.09 3.95
C LYS A 49 -25.14 -4.48 3.92
N ARG A 50 -23.94 -4.63 3.37
CA ARG A 50 -23.28 -5.92 3.19
C ARG A 50 -22.05 -6.03 4.09
N ALA A 51 -21.89 -7.15 4.79
CA ALA A 51 -20.80 -7.35 5.75
C ALA A 51 -19.41 -7.26 5.11
N TYR A 52 -19.22 -7.78 3.88
CA TYR A 52 -17.97 -7.61 3.12
C TYR A 52 -17.51 -6.15 2.94
N ALA A 53 -18.44 -5.18 2.90
CA ALA A 53 -18.07 -3.78 2.68
C ALA A 53 -17.32 -3.18 3.87
N ILE A 54 -17.54 -3.70 5.08
CA ILE A 54 -16.82 -3.29 6.29
C ILE A 54 -15.37 -3.77 6.21
N TYR A 55 -15.15 -5.03 5.82
CA TYR A 55 -13.80 -5.59 5.66
C TYR A 55 -12.99 -4.84 4.59
N LEU A 56 -13.61 -4.53 3.44
CA LEU A 56 -12.96 -3.77 2.37
C LEU A 56 -12.72 -2.30 2.75
N PHE A 57 -13.62 -1.70 3.55
CA PHE A 57 -13.39 -0.36 4.11
C PHE A 57 -12.20 -0.36 5.07
N SER A 58 -12.12 -1.32 6.00
CA SER A 58 -10.97 -1.43 6.91
C SER A 58 -9.65 -1.71 6.18
N ALA A 59 -9.69 -2.49 5.10
CA ALA A 59 -8.52 -2.74 4.26
C ALA A 59 -8.05 -1.44 3.60
N ALA A 60 -8.98 -0.65 3.03
CA ALA A 60 -8.65 0.65 2.44
C ALA A 60 -8.05 1.64 3.46
N VAL A 61 -8.48 1.60 4.73
CA VAL A 61 -7.86 2.39 5.81
C VAL A 61 -6.43 1.92 6.11
N ALA A 62 -6.23 0.61 6.22
CA ALA A 62 -4.90 0.03 6.44
C ALA A 62 -3.94 0.33 5.29
N ASP A 63 -4.40 0.21 4.04
CA ASP A 63 -3.64 0.53 2.84
C ASP A 63 -3.29 2.03 2.79
N CYS A 64 -4.22 2.92 3.16
CA CYS A 64 -3.97 4.36 3.24
C CYS A 64 -2.87 4.67 4.28
N HIS A 65 -2.91 4.00 5.43
CA HIS A 65 -1.87 4.12 6.45
C HIS A 65 -0.52 3.63 5.91
N TYR A 66 -0.49 2.49 5.21
CA TYR A 66 0.70 1.96 4.59
C TYR A 66 1.32 2.92 3.56
N PHE A 67 0.51 3.49 2.65
CA PHE A 67 1.00 4.47 1.67
C PHE A 67 1.59 5.70 2.36
N ASN A 68 0.96 6.21 3.41
CA ASN A 68 1.41 7.42 4.09
C ASN A 68 2.62 7.20 5.00
N PHE A 69 2.75 6.06 5.69
CA PHE A 69 3.85 5.84 6.62
C PHE A 69 5.00 5.07 6.00
N VAL A 70 4.74 4.02 5.21
CA VAL A 70 5.81 3.17 4.66
C VAL A 70 6.34 3.74 3.34
N LEU A 71 5.45 4.14 2.43
CA LEU A 71 5.87 4.61 1.10
C LEU A 71 6.50 6.01 1.18
N LEU A 72 5.90 6.93 1.93
CA LEU A 72 6.42 8.28 2.13
C LEU A 72 7.82 8.26 2.76
N THR A 73 8.01 7.51 3.85
CA THR A 73 9.33 7.39 4.51
C THR A 73 10.38 6.76 3.58
N ARG A 74 9.99 5.81 2.72
CA ARG A 74 10.87 5.23 1.70
C ARG A 74 11.29 6.27 0.65
N ILE A 75 10.37 7.13 0.20
CA ILE A 75 10.67 8.20 -0.77
C ILE A 75 11.59 9.24 -0.13
N LEU A 76 11.34 9.66 1.11
CA LEU A 76 12.21 10.59 1.83
C LEU A 76 13.62 10.02 2.04
N GLN A 77 13.72 8.75 2.42
CA GLN A 77 15.02 8.11 2.66
C GLN A 77 15.80 7.88 1.36
N ASN A 78 15.19 7.19 0.39
CA ASN A 78 15.91 6.77 -0.81
C ASN A 78 15.94 7.84 -1.91
N GLY A 79 14.94 8.73 -1.92
CA GLY A 79 14.79 9.79 -2.91
C GLY A 79 15.38 11.13 -2.45
N PHE A 80 15.33 11.48 -1.17
CA PHE A 80 15.91 12.74 -0.66
C PHE A 80 17.19 12.54 0.16
N LYS A 81 17.68 11.30 0.27
CA LYS A 81 18.87 10.92 1.06
C LYS A 81 18.81 11.41 2.52
N MET A 82 17.61 11.58 3.08
CA MET A 82 17.46 11.97 4.49
C MET A 82 17.84 10.80 5.40
N PRO A 83 18.72 10.99 6.40
CA PRO A 83 19.17 9.94 7.31
C PRO A 83 18.13 9.62 8.41
N LEU A 84 16.84 9.61 8.08
CA LEU A 84 15.74 9.32 9.01
C LEU A 84 15.89 7.95 9.70
N MET A 85 16.45 6.97 9.00
CA MET A 85 16.67 5.61 9.52
C MET A 85 18.00 5.41 10.24
N ASN A 86 19.01 6.26 9.96
CA ASN A 86 20.29 6.18 10.65
C ASN A 86 20.27 6.94 11.98
N GLY A 87 19.43 7.97 12.12
CA GLY A 87 19.30 8.73 13.36
C GLY A 87 18.46 8.03 14.44
N TYR A 88 17.46 7.23 14.04
CA TYR A 88 16.47 6.68 14.98
C TYR A 88 16.13 5.22 14.66
N LEU A 89 16.77 4.29 15.38
CA LEU A 89 16.58 2.84 15.25
C LEU A 89 15.11 2.41 15.46
N VAL A 90 14.36 3.17 16.25
CA VAL A 90 12.92 2.99 16.48
C VAL A 90 12.12 3.14 15.19
N ILE A 91 12.41 4.16 14.38
CA ILE A 91 11.69 4.44 13.12
C ILE A 91 11.95 3.32 12.10
N CYS A 92 13.17 2.76 12.10
CA CYS A 92 13.52 1.62 11.26
C CYS A 92 12.74 0.36 11.61
N LYS A 93 12.70 -0.01 12.90
CA LYS A 93 11.91 -1.15 13.37
C LYS A 93 10.42 -0.95 13.13
N LEU A 94 9.90 0.25 13.41
CA LEU A 94 8.49 0.58 13.21
C LEU A 94 8.10 0.45 11.73
N ARG A 95 8.94 0.89 10.80
CA ARG A 95 8.70 0.75 9.36
C ARG A 95 8.66 -0.71 8.93
N GLN A 96 9.63 -1.52 9.37
CA GLN A 96 9.67 -2.94 9.03
C GLN A 96 8.44 -3.67 9.59
N PHE A 97 8.07 -3.37 10.84
CA PHE A 97 6.87 -3.91 11.47
C PHE A 97 5.60 -3.49 10.71
N SER A 98 5.44 -2.20 10.42
CA SER A 98 4.28 -1.66 9.69
C SER A 98 4.16 -2.24 8.28
N THR A 99 5.29 -2.55 7.63
CA THR A 99 5.30 -3.16 6.30
C THR A 99 4.77 -4.59 6.34
N PHE A 100 5.28 -5.38 7.28
CA PHE A 100 4.85 -6.76 7.46
C PHE A 100 3.40 -6.86 7.91
N TRP A 101 3.03 -6.05 8.90
CA TRP A 101 1.69 -6.00 9.46
C TRP A 101 0.66 -5.56 8.41
N GLY A 102 0.94 -4.49 7.66
CA GLY A 102 0.05 -4.00 6.60
C GLY A 102 -0.26 -5.07 5.55
N ASN A 103 0.76 -5.77 5.04
CA ASN A 103 0.56 -6.83 4.03
C ASN A 103 -0.31 -7.98 4.55
N ILE A 104 -0.08 -8.44 5.78
CA ILE A 104 -0.86 -9.53 6.38
C ILE A 104 -2.31 -9.11 6.60
N VAL A 105 -2.51 -7.91 7.15
CA VAL A 105 -3.86 -7.37 7.42
C VAL A 105 -4.64 -7.20 6.13
N SER A 106 -4.05 -6.61 5.08
CA SER A 106 -4.74 -6.43 3.80
C SER A 106 -5.09 -7.77 3.15
N PHE A 107 -4.18 -8.76 3.18
CA PHE A 107 -4.43 -10.09 2.61
C PHE A 107 -5.54 -10.86 3.36
N THR A 108 -5.51 -10.82 4.69
CA THR A 108 -6.50 -11.50 5.54
C THR A 108 -7.89 -10.86 5.40
N LEU A 109 -7.98 -9.53 5.40
CA LEU A 109 -9.24 -8.81 5.18
C LEU A 109 -9.83 -9.09 3.80
N PHE A 110 -8.98 -9.17 2.76
CA PHE A 110 -9.44 -9.50 1.42
C PHE A 110 -9.96 -10.94 1.34
N SER A 111 -9.27 -11.88 1.98
CA SER A 111 -9.70 -13.28 2.07
C SER A 111 -11.04 -13.41 2.79
N PHE A 112 -11.22 -12.74 3.93
CA PHE A 112 -12.49 -12.72 4.65
C PHE A 112 -13.61 -12.09 3.83
N ALA A 113 -13.34 -11.01 3.08
CA ALA A 113 -14.34 -10.38 2.21
C ALA A 113 -14.82 -11.32 1.10
N ILE A 114 -13.93 -12.15 0.53
CA ILE A 114 -14.29 -13.16 -0.48
C ILE A 114 -15.16 -14.25 0.16
N ILE A 115 -14.75 -14.78 1.32
CA ILE A 115 -15.48 -15.85 2.01
C ILE A 115 -16.88 -15.38 2.39
N ASP A 116 -17.02 -14.18 2.97
CA ASP A 116 -18.30 -13.58 3.34
C ASP A 116 -19.23 -13.45 2.12
N ARG A 117 -18.68 -13.00 0.99
CA ARG A 117 -19.43 -12.88 -0.26
C ARG A 117 -19.86 -14.24 -0.80
N LEU A 118 -19.00 -15.25 -0.77
CA LEU A 118 -19.33 -16.61 -1.22
C LEU A 118 -20.44 -17.22 -0.38
N LEU A 119 -20.34 -17.13 0.95
CA LEU A 119 -21.37 -17.63 1.86
C LEU A 119 -22.71 -16.91 1.67
N SER A 120 -22.69 -15.59 1.46
CA SER A 120 -23.91 -14.82 1.17
C SER A 120 -24.58 -15.26 -0.13
N VAL A 121 -23.81 -15.55 -1.18
CA VAL A 121 -24.35 -16.02 -2.47
C VAL A 121 -24.95 -17.41 -2.34
N GLN A 122 -24.26 -18.34 -1.66
CA GLN A 122 -24.75 -19.70 -1.43
C GLN A 122 -26.09 -19.71 -0.68
N ARG A 123 -26.24 -18.89 0.37
CA ARG A 123 -27.50 -18.74 1.10
C ARG A 123 -28.64 -18.20 0.23
N SER A 124 -28.34 -17.29 -0.70
CA SER A 124 -29.38 -16.77 -1.61
C SER A 124 -29.85 -17.83 -2.60
N ILE A 125 -28.95 -18.67 -3.13
CA ILE A 125 -29.31 -19.75 -4.07
C ILE A 125 -30.15 -20.83 -3.37
N SER A 126 -29.75 -21.24 -2.16
CA SER A 126 -30.49 -22.25 -1.38
C SER A 126 -31.90 -21.82 -0.97
N LYS A 127 -32.25 -20.52 -1.03
CA LYS A 127 -33.62 -20.05 -0.75
C LYS A 127 -34.57 -20.21 -1.95
N TYR A 128 -34.04 -20.45 -3.15
CA TYR A 128 -34.80 -20.54 -4.39
C TYR A 128 -34.92 -21.98 -4.93
N ASN A 129 -34.23 -22.94 -4.32
CA ASN A 129 -34.45 -24.38 -4.49
C ASN A 129 -35.30 -24.91 -3.33
#